data_AF-A0A0R3PGW7-F1
#
_entry.id   AF-A0A0R3PGW7-F1
#
_cell.length_a   1.000
_cell.length_b   1.000
_cell.length_c   1.000
_cell.angle_alpha   90.00
_cell.angle_beta   90.00
_cell.angle_gamma   90.00
#
_symmetry.space_group_name_H-M   'P 1'
#
loop_
_entity.id
_entity.type
_entity.pdbx_description
1 polymer ?
#
loop_
_entity_poly.entity_id
_entity_poly.type
_entity_poly.pdbx_seq_one_letter_code
_entity_poly.pdbx_strand_id
1 'polypeptide(L)'
;MIRKIYDFLLQHDGENCVPERVIRSPTKQDFIYMFESIYQHLSPNLQIKNVHEECSKNRRVEIVDIMLTFYLLPSVIFHGKVPAIFRELGYPTAIRPSTMQTIGASHTWPNLLGALTWLIEVVEKGSLESLREDIAQLDDDISKATHYKEETERDVNRLAEENNVVQKELEGVAKTMSEGQSRLAELEELTKVQEESTGLRSNEARELMAEFDQAPYFDIRNKLTMRKLKDELDYLCKQHWLAVPKSKRAFAEQHDRYHKLMLSIKNFHNFAHCEDAFMMDDNVEDERALHAAVSNVKALLGAIETGFVQRKWDMAQVIRQSIFELEPIKQEYNVVCGKFRQRQRMESRADRQRERDREDWNKDLMAAEADLAEKQSKISEEVSSRFHLIVSDLDKMNEARDWMMRTMKGFCDIKFPTDEGLLED
;
A
#
# COMPACT_ATOMS: atom_id res chain seq x y z
N MET A 1 -26.65 -35.11 -14.73
CA MET A 1 -27.12 -34.93 -16.13
C MET A 1 -28.56 -35.44 -16.31
N ILE A 2 -28.83 -36.75 -16.40
CA ILE A 2 -30.21 -37.28 -16.59
C ILE A 2 -31.21 -36.68 -15.60
N ARG A 3 -30.87 -36.69 -14.30
CA ARG A 3 -31.73 -36.17 -13.25
C ARG A 3 -32.00 -34.67 -13.38
N LYS A 4 -30.98 -33.87 -13.73
CA LYS A 4 -31.10 -32.43 -13.97
C LYS A 4 -32.06 -32.12 -15.14
N ILE A 5 -31.95 -32.87 -16.23
CA ILE A 5 -32.87 -32.73 -17.37
C ILE A 5 -34.29 -33.12 -16.97
N TYR A 6 -34.46 -34.22 -16.23
CA TYR A 6 -35.76 -34.62 -15.73
C TYR A 6 -36.39 -33.57 -14.81
N ASP A 7 -35.63 -33.05 -13.83
CA ASP A 7 -36.14 -32.06 -12.87
C ASP A 7 -36.52 -30.75 -13.58
N PHE A 8 -35.72 -30.30 -14.56
CA PHE A 8 -36.03 -29.13 -15.38
C PHE A 8 -37.32 -29.32 -16.18
N LEU A 9 -37.44 -30.44 -16.92
CA LEU A 9 -38.63 -30.74 -17.71
C LEU A 9 -39.86 -30.94 -16.81
N LEU A 10 -39.70 -31.53 -15.62
CA LEU A 10 -40.79 -31.69 -14.66
C LEU A 10 -41.29 -30.34 -14.14
N GLN A 11 -40.37 -29.40 -13.89
CA GLN A 11 -40.69 -28.06 -13.42
C GLN A 11 -41.43 -27.22 -14.48
N HIS A 12 -41.12 -27.41 -15.77
CA HIS A 12 -41.65 -26.59 -16.86
C HIS A 12 -42.79 -27.25 -17.66
N ASP A 13 -42.75 -28.56 -17.92
CA ASP A 13 -43.74 -29.30 -18.71
C ASP A 13 -44.78 -30.05 -17.86
N GLY A 14 -44.57 -30.16 -16.54
CA GLY A 14 -45.52 -30.75 -15.59
C GLY A 14 -45.91 -32.19 -15.94
N GLU A 15 -47.22 -32.44 -16.13
CA GLU A 15 -47.77 -33.77 -16.45
C GLU A 15 -47.34 -34.31 -17.84
N ASN A 16 -46.87 -33.44 -18.74
CA ASN A 16 -46.38 -33.84 -20.07
C ASN A 16 -44.87 -34.16 -20.09
N CYS A 17 -44.20 -34.10 -18.94
CA CYS A 17 -42.76 -34.35 -18.84
C CYS A 17 -42.37 -35.77 -19.29
N VAL A 18 -41.26 -35.86 -20.03
CA VAL A 18 -40.66 -37.13 -20.45
C VAL A 18 -40.21 -37.92 -19.21
N PRO A 19 -40.64 -39.18 -19.03
CA PRO A 19 -40.22 -39.99 -17.89
C PRO A 19 -38.71 -40.23 -17.87
N GLU A 20 -38.08 -40.30 -16.69
CA GLU A 20 -36.63 -40.51 -16.55
C GLU A 20 -36.12 -41.76 -17.31
N ARG A 21 -36.95 -42.82 -17.38
CA ARG A 21 -36.63 -44.04 -18.16
C ARG A 21 -36.43 -43.76 -19.65
N VAL A 22 -37.16 -42.82 -20.23
CA VAL A 22 -37.07 -42.42 -21.64
C VAL A 22 -35.84 -41.55 -21.86
N ILE A 23 -35.49 -40.69 -20.90
CA ILE A 23 -34.27 -39.88 -20.94
C ILE A 23 -33.00 -40.77 -20.89
N ARG A 24 -33.06 -41.95 -20.28
CA ARG A 24 -31.91 -42.89 -20.27
C ARG A 24 -31.60 -43.51 -21.64
N SER A 25 -32.60 -43.66 -22.50
CA SER A 25 -32.46 -44.25 -23.83
C SER A 25 -33.50 -43.65 -24.80
N PRO A 26 -33.33 -42.37 -25.20
CA PRO A 26 -34.34 -41.65 -25.95
C PRO A 26 -34.37 -42.09 -27.41
N THR A 27 -35.55 -42.03 -28.01
CA THR A 27 -35.68 -42.00 -29.46
C THR A 27 -35.30 -40.63 -30.00
N LYS A 28 -35.14 -40.52 -31.32
CA LYS A 28 -34.93 -39.23 -31.99
C LYS A 28 -36.04 -38.22 -31.67
N GLN A 29 -37.28 -38.68 -31.58
CA GLN A 29 -38.42 -37.80 -31.31
C GLN A 29 -38.42 -37.30 -29.86
N ASP A 30 -38.04 -38.16 -28.91
CA ASP A 30 -37.90 -37.78 -27.51
C ASP A 30 -36.81 -36.72 -27.34
N PHE A 31 -35.68 -36.86 -28.04
CA PHE A 31 -34.62 -35.85 -28.02
C PHE A 31 -35.07 -34.52 -28.62
N ILE A 32 -35.77 -34.54 -29.76
CA ILE A 32 -36.33 -33.32 -30.37
C ILE A 32 -37.23 -32.61 -29.37
N TYR A 33 -38.13 -33.34 -28.72
CA TYR A 33 -39.04 -32.77 -27.73
C TYR A 33 -38.28 -32.16 -26.54
N MET A 34 -37.33 -32.89 -25.96
CA MET A 34 -36.51 -32.36 -24.86
C MET A 34 -35.73 -31.11 -25.27
N PHE A 35 -35.11 -31.12 -26.45
CA PHE A 35 -34.37 -29.96 -26.97
C PHE A 35 -35.29 -28.76 -27.22
N GLU A 36 -36.44 -28.97 -27.87
CA GLU A 36 -37.43 -27.91 -28.13
C GLU A 36 -37.94 -27.30 -26.83
N SER A 37 -38.35 -28.13 -25.86
CA SER A 37 -38.83 -27.69 -24.55
C SER A 37 -37.79 -26.80 -23.85
N ILE A 38 -36.55 -27.26 -23.75
CA ILE A 38 -35.47 -26.49 -23.12
C ILE A 38 -35.15 -25.21 -23.90
N TYR A 39 -35.00 -25.28 -25.24
CA TYR A 39 -34.59 -24.13 -26.05
C TYR A 39 -35.66 -23.04 -26.15
N GLN A 40 -36.95 -23.39 -26.03
CA GLN A 40 -38.04 -22.42 -26.06
C GLN A 40 -37.95 -21.36 -24.95
N HIS A 41 -37.27 -21.67 -23.84
CA HIS A 41 -36.97 -20.69 -22.80
C HIS A 41 -35.98 -19.61 -23.23
N LEU A 42 -35.12 -19.87 -24.23
CA LEU A 42 -34.25 -18.86 -24.84
C LEU A 42 -34.91 -18.17 -26.04
N SER A 43 -35.77 -18.88 -26.76
CA SER A 43 -36.41 -18.40 -27.99
C SER A 43 -37.82 -18.97 -28.13
N PRO A 44 -38.85 -18.25 -27.63
CA PRO A 44 -40.23 -18.73 -27.54
C PRO A 44 -40.88 -19.10 -28.89
N ASN A 45 -40.30 -18.66 -30.01
CA ASN A 45 -40.86 -18.86 -31.36
C ASN A 45 -40.25 -20.05 -32.12
N LEU A 46 -39.33 -20.82 -31.52
CA LEU A 46 -38.72 -21.95 -32.24
C LEU A 46 -39.70 -23.15 -32.28
N GLN A 47 -40.21 -23.45 -33.47
CA GLN A 47 -40.85 -24.73 -33.79
C GLN A 47 -40.00 -25.46 -34.84
N ILE A 48 -39.30 -26.54 -34.46
CA ILE A 48 -38.52 -27.35 -35.42
C ILE A 48 -39.47 -28.11 -36.34
N LYS A 49 -40.73 -28.31 -35.92
CA LYS A 49 -41.80 -29.00 -36.66
C LYS A 49 -42.40 -28.21 -37.85
N ASN A 50 -42.19 -26.90 -37.98
CA ASN A 50 -42.84 -26.07 -39.01
C ASN A 50 -42.08 -25.87 -40.33
N VAL A 51 -41.01 -26.63 -40.60
CA VAL A 51 -40.33 -26.52 -41.91
C VAL A 51 -41.13 -27.16 -43.06
N HIS A 52 -42.34 -27.66 -42.79
CA HIS A 52 -43.24 -28.21 -43.78
C HIS A 52 -43.80 -27.14 -44.76
N GLU A 53 -43.83 -25.85 -44.38
CA GLU A 53 -44.48 -24.80 -45.17
C GLU A 53 -43.55 -23.98 -46.07
N GLU A 54 -42.26 -23.85 -45.76
CA GLU A 54 -41.36 -23.00 -46.56
C GLU A 54 -40.76 -23.68 -47.80
N CYS A 55 -40.62 -25.01 -47.83
CA CYS A 55 -40.11 -25.73 -49.01
C CYS A 55 -41.13 -25.86 -50.14
N SER A 56 -42.42 -25.62 -49.89
CA SER A 56 -43.50 -25.78 -50.88
C SER A 56 -43.57 -24.66 -51.93
N LYS A 57 -42.70 -23.63 -51.84
CA LYS A 57 -42.73 -22.46 -52.75
C LYS A 57 -41.81 -22.56 -53.97
N ASN A 58 -40.94 -23.57 -54.08
CA ASN A 58 -40.09 -23.72 -55.26
C ASN A 58 -40.49 -24.92 -56.14
N ARG A 59 -40.86 -24.59 -57.37
CA ARG A 59 -41.51 -25.47 -58.36
C ARG A 59 -40.56 -26.48 -59.00
N ARG A 60 -41.02 -27.74 -58.98
CA ARG A 60 -40.88 -28.86 -59.94
C ARG A 60 -40.34 -30.08 -59.23
N VAL A 61 -41.25 -30.97 -58.86
CA VAL A 61 -40.95 -32.08 -57.99
C VAL A 61 -41.76 -33.27 -58.48
N GLU A 62 -41.08 -34.21 -59.14
CA GLU A 62 -41.65 -35.47 -59.65
C GLU A 62 -42.09 -36.36 -58.47
N ILE A 63 -42.95 -37.35 -58.73
CA ILE A 63 -43.56 -38.23 -57.71
C ILE A 63 -42.52 -38.93 -56.79
N VAL A 64 -41.28 -39.09 -57.24
CA VAL A 64 -40.15 -39.65 -56.46
C VAL A 64 -39.66 -38.70 -55.36
N ASP A 65 -39.74 -37.39 -55.58
CA ASP A 65 -39.34 -36.40 -54.58
C ASP A 65 -40.40 -36.20 -53.49
N ILE A 66 -41.68 -36.51 -53.73
CA ILE A 66 -42.73 -36.40 -52.68
C ILE A 66 -42.43 -37.38 -51.53
N MET A 67 -41.89 -38.57 -51.84
CA MET A 67 -41.42 -39.50 -50.82
C MET A 67 -40.14 -39.00 -50.11
N LEU A 68 -39.23 -38.33 -50.82
CA LEU A 68 -38.01 -37.77 -50.25
C LEU A 68 -38.29 -36.54 -49.35
N THR A 69 -39.25 -35.69 -49.74
CA THR A 69 -39.69 -34.50 -49.00
C THR A 69 -40.49 -34.85 -47.74
N PHE A 70 -41.37 -35.85 -47.80
CA PHE A 70 -42.19 -36.21 -46.64
C PHE A 70 -41.49 -37.09 -45.60
N TYR A 71 -40.53 -37.94 -46.00
CA TYR A 71 -39.89 -38.89 -45.08
C TYR A 71 -38.41 -38.61 -44.75
N LEU A 72 -37.66 -37.92 -45.63
CA LEU A 72 -36.21 -37.70 -45.45
C LEU A 72 -35.83 -36.25 -45.15
N LEU A 73 -36.51 -35.25 -45.71
CA LEU A 73 -36.19 -33.82 -45.50
C LEU A 73 -36.33 -33.31 -44.06
N PRO A 74 -37.36 -33.66 -43.28
CA PRO A 74 -37.45 -33.26 -41.87
C PRO A 74 -36.25 -33.77 -41.05
N SER A 75 -35.73 -34.94 -41.42
CA SER A 75 -34.56 -35.57 -40.79
C SER A 75 -33.27 -34.79 -41.09
N VAL A 76 -33.07 -34.35 -42.34
CA VAL A 76 -31.88 -33.63 -42.81
C VAL A 76 -31.80 -32.22 -42.23
N ILE A 77 -32.93 -31.50 -42.16
CA ILE A 77 -32.99 -30.15 -41.59
C ILE A 77 -32.68 -30.18 -40.08
N PHE A 78 -33.21 -31.17 -39.37
CA PHE A 78 -32.92 -31.39 -37.96
C PHE A 78 -31.43 -31.70 -37.70
N HIS A 79 -30.80 -32.55 -38.52
CA HIS A 79 -29.39 -32.93 -38.37
C HIS A 79 -28.41 -31.77 -38.54
N GLY A 80 -28.76 -30.75 -39.32
CA GLY A 80 -27.95 -29.54 -39.49
C GLY A 80 -28.26 -28.44 -38.45
N LYS A 81 -29.54 -28.24 -38.11
CA LYS A 81 -29.97 -27.11 -37.27
C LYS A 81 -29.54 -27.24 -35.81
N VAL A 82 -29.73 -28.41 -35.17
CA VAL A 82 -29.39 -28.55 -33.74
C VAL A 82 -27.89 -28.34 -33.48
N PRO A 83 -26.96 -28.95 -34.25
CA PRO A 83 -25.54 -28.64 -34.11
C PRO A 83 -25.19 -27.17 -34.38
N ALA A 84 -25.86 -26.53 -35.35
CA ALA A 84 -25.65 -25.11 -35.63
C ALA A 84 -26.06 -24.22 -34.46
N ILE A 85 -27.23 -24.49 -33.86
CA ILE A 85 -27.72 -23.76 -32.68
C ILE A 85 -26.74 -23.90 -31.51
N PHE A 86 -26.29 -25.11 -31.18
CA PHE A 86 -25.31 -25.29 -30.11
C PHE A 86 -24.02 -24.51 -30.37
N ARG A 87 -23.55 -24.50 -31.63
CA ARG A 87 -22.37 -23.72 -32.02
C ARG A 87 -22.59 -22.21 -31.90
N GLU A 88 -23.76 -21.72 -32.31
CA GLU A 88 -24.13 -20.29 -32.22
C GLU A 88 -24.28 -19.82 -30.77
N LEU A 89 -24.79 -20.67 -29.88
CA LEU A 89 -24.84 -20.40 -28.45
C LEU A 89 -23.47 -20.52 -27.75
N GLY A 90 -22.42 -20.94 -28.46
CA GLY A 90 -21.07 -21.08 -27.92
C GLY A 90 -20.80 -22.37 -27.14
N TYR A 91 -21.53 -23.46 -27.42
CA TYR A 91 -21.27 -24.76 -26.80
C TYR A 91 -19.82 -25.21 -27.07
N PRO A 92 -19.03 -25.56 -26.03
CA PRO A 92 -17.58 -25.75 -26.16
C PRO A 92 -17.17 -26.98 -26.98
N THR A 93 -18.06 -27.95 -27.20
CA THR A 93 -17.74 -29.20 -27.90
C THR A 93 -18.47 -29.27 -29.24
N ALA A 94 -17.74 -29.51 -30.33
CA ALA A 94 -18.35 -29.61 -31.65
C ALA A 94 -19.26 -30.85 -31.77
N ILE A 95 -20.56 -30.63 -32.01
CA ILE A 95 -21.51 -31.69 -32.33
C ILE A 95 -21.53 -31.87 -33.84
N ARG A 96 -21.25 -33.09 -34.33
CA ARG A 96 -21.27 -33.37 -35.78
C ARG A 96 -22.71 -33.69 -36.22
N PRO A 97 -23.13 -33.34 -37.45
CA PRO A 97 -24.45 -33.72 -37.96
C PRO A 97 -24.71 -35.24 -37.92
N SER A 98 -23.68 -36.06 -38.10
CA SER A 98 -23.76 -37.53 -37.99
C SER A 98 -24.14 -38.00 -36.58
N THR A 99 -23.78 -37.25 -35.53
CA THR A 99 -24.16 -37.54 -34.13
C THR A 99 -25.68 -37.51 -33.94
N MET A 100 -26.40 -36.76 -34.77
CA MET A 100 -27.87 -36.69 -34.73
C MET A 100 -28.56 -37.92 -35.37
N GLN A 101 -27.82 -38.76 -36.12
CA GLN A 101 -28.35 -39.98 -36.73
C GLN A 101 -28.38 -41.17 -35.75
N THR A 102 -27.54 -41.13 -34.71
CA THR A 102 -27.37 -42.21 -33.72
C THR A 102 -27.80 -41.79 -32.32
N ILE A 103 -28.83 -40.95 -32.22
CA ILE A 103 -29.42 -40.52 -30.94
C ILE A 103 -29.86 -41.76 -30.15
N GLY A 104 -29.52 -41.80 -28.86
CA GLY A 104 -29.81 -42.93 -27.97
C GLY A 104 -28.78 -44.06 -28.00
N ALA A 105 -27.82 -44.06 -28.94
CA ALA A 105 -26.73 -45.04 -28.91
C ALA A 105 -25.82 -44.82 -27.70
N SER A 106 -25.35 -45.90 -27.07
CA SER A 106 -24.57 -45.88 -25.82
C SER A 106 -23.32 -44.97 -25.84
N HIS A 107 -22.70 -44.81 -27.01
CA HIS A 107 -21.51 -43.98 -27.22
C HIS A 107 -21.83 -42.55 -27.68
N THR A 108 -23.06 -42.29 -28.15
CA THR A 108 -23.50 -40.99 -28.67
C THR A 108 -24.27 -40.21 -27.61
N TRP A 109 -25.14 -40.90 -26.86
CA TRP A 109 -26.06 -40.29 -25.90
C TRP A 109 -25.38 -39.50 -24.78
N PRO A 110 -24.26 -39.95 -24.16
CA PRO A 110 -23.58 -39.16 -23.12
C PRO A 110 -23.17 -37.75 -23.58
N ASN A 111 -22.74 -37.60 -24.84
CA ASN A 111 -22.34 -36.31 -25.40
C ASN A 111 -23.55 -35.37 -25.58
N LEU A 112 -24.66 -35.90 -26.10
CA LEU A 112 -25.89 -35.13 -26.29
C LEU A 112 -26.57 -34.77 -24.97
N LEU A 113 -26.49 -35.67 -24.00
CA LEU A 113 -26.95 -35.44 -22.64
C LEU A 113 -26.15 -34.30 -21.97
N GLY A 114 -24.83 -34.25 -22.19
CA GLY A 114 -23.98 -33.13 -21.76
C GLY A 114 -24.37 -31.81 -22.44
N ALA A 115 -24.65 -31.83 -23.74
CA ALA A 115 -25.12 -30.66 -24.47
C ALA A 115 -26.48 -30.14 -23.97
N LEU A 116 -27.46 -31.01 -23.74
CA LEU A 116 -28.75 -30.62 -23.15
C LEU A 116 -28.60 -30.10 -21.72
N THR A 117 -27.73 -30.71 -20.90
CA THR A 117 -27.47 -30.24 -19.54
C THR A 117 -26.86 -28.83 -19.56
N TRP A 118 -25.92 -28.58 -20.47
CA TRP A 118 -25.34 -27.26 -20.66
C TRP A 118 -26.38 -26.25 -21.16
N LEU A 119 -27.29 -26.64 -22.05
CA LEU A 119 -28.35 -25.75 -22.53
C LEU A 119 -29.27 -25.29 -21.39
N ILE A 120 -29.59 -26.20 -20.46
CA ILE A 120 -30.32 -25.86 -19.24
C ILE A 120 -29.55 -24.81 -18.41
N GLU A 121 -28.23 -24.94 -18.26
CA GLU A 121 -27.43 -23.95 -17.53
C GLU A 121 -27.43 -22.58 -18.20
N VAL A 122 -27.45 -22.54 -19.53
CA VAL A 122 -27.58 -21.29 -20.29
C VAL A 122 -28.94 -20.65 -20.06
N VAL A 123 -30.01 -21.45 -20.04
CA VAL A 123 -31.37 -20.98 -19.72
C VAL A 123 -31.45 -20.44 -18.30
N GLU A 124 -30.93 -21.18 -17.32
CA GLU A 124 -30.94 -20.79 -15.91
C GLU A 124 -30.20 -19.46 -15.69
N LYS A 125 -29.00 -19.30 -16.29
CA LYS A 125 -28.23 -18.04 -16.23
C LYS A 125 -28.84 -16.90 -17.01
N GLY A 126 -29.52 -17.21 -18.12
CA GLY A 126 -30.23 -16.23 -18.94
C GLY A 126 -31.58 -15.80 -18.35
N SER A 127 -32.03 -16.41 -17.25
CA SER A 127 -33.30 -16.05 -16.61
C SER A 127 -33.27 -14.62 -16.14
N LEU A 128 -34.41 -13.94 -16.29
CA LEU A 128 -34.57 -12.55 -15.88
C LEU A 128 -34.24 -12.35 -14.39
N GLU A 129 -34.55 -13.33 -13.55
CA GLU A 129 -34.28 -13.34 -12.10
C GLU A 129 -32.78 -13.37 -11.81
N SER A 130 -32.03 -14.27 -12.46
CA SER A 130 -30.56 -14.33 -12.31
C SER A 130 -29.90 -13.03 -12.75
N LEU A 131 -30.34 -12.49 -13.90
CA LEU A 131 -29.82 -11.21 -14.40
C LEU A 131 -30.16 -10.04 -13.46
N ARG A 132 -31.34 -10.06 -12.83
CA ARG A 132 -31.73 -9.05 -11.83
C ARG A 132 -30.88 -9.14 -10.57
N GLU A 133 -30.59 -10.35 -10.10
CA GLU A 133 -29.70 -10.59 -8.95
C GLU A 133 -28.27 -10.11 -9.26
N ASP A 134 -27.74 -10.44 -10.44
CA ASP A 134 -26.42 -9.99 -10.89
C ASP A 134 -26.36 -8.45 -10.99
N ILE A 135 -27.39 -7.80 -11.55
CA ILE A 135 -27.47 -6.33 -11.61
C ILE A 135 -27.50 -5.73 -10.19
N ALA A 136 -28.31 -6.28 -9.29
CA ALA A 136 -28.39 -5.79 -7.91
C ALA A 136 -27.05 -5.94 -7.17
N GLN A 137 -26.32 -7.03 -7.43
CA GLN A 137 -24.99 -7.22 -6.85
C GLN A 137 -23.96 -6.23 -7.43
N LEU A 138 -24.00 -5.98 -8.75
CA LEU A 138 -23.15 -4.96 -9.37
C LEU A 138 -23.44 -3.56 -8.85
N ASP A 139 -24.71 -3.20 -8.61
CA ASP A 139 -25.09 -1.91 -8.04
C ASP A 139 -24.55 -1.73 -6.61
N ASP A 140 -24.55 -2.79 -5.79
CA ASP A 140 -23.95 -2.80 -4.46
C ASP A 140 -22.42 -2.65 -4.52
N ASP A 141 -21.77 -3.36 -5.44
CA ASP A 141 -20.31 -3.25 -5.65
C ASP A 141 -19.91 -1.85 -6.16
N ILE A 142 -20.68 -1.27 -7.07
CA ILE A 142 -20.49 0.12 -7.54
C ILE A 142 -20.65 1.08 -6.36
N SER A 143 -21.66 0.89 -5.52
CA SER A 143 -21.91 1.73 -4.33
C SER A 143 -20.78 1.66 -3.30
N LYS A 144 -20.20 0.47 -3.09
CA LYS A 144 -19.03 0.30 -2.24
C LYS A 144 -17.80 0.97 -2.84
N ALA A 145 -17.59 0.82 -4.15
CA ALA A 145 -16.46 1.42 -4.84
C ALA A 145 -16.52 2.96 -4.84
N THR A 146 -17.70 3.55 -5.02
CA THR A 146 -17.89 5.00 -4.94
C THR A 146 -17.63 5.51 -3.52
N HIS A 147 -18.12 4.81 -2.49
CA HIS A 147 -17.85 5.18 -1.10
C HIS A 147 -16.36 5.16 -0.76
N TYR A 148 -15.65 4.10 -1.17
CA TYR A 148 -14.21 3.99 -0.97
C TYR A 148 -13.46 5.13 -1.68
N LYS A 149 -13.84 5.43 -2.93
CA LYS A 149 -13.26 6.56 -3.68
C LYS A 149 -13.44 7.89 -2.93
N GLU A 150 -14.66 8.19 -2.48
CA GLU A 150 -14.94 9.41 -1.72
C GLU A 150 -14.15 9.50 -0.41
N GLU A 151 -13.95 8.37 0.28
CA GLU A 151 -13.11 8.31 1.48
C GLU A 151 -11.65 8.61 1.17
N THR A 152 -11.10 8.00 0.13
CA THR A 152 -9.73 8.29 -0.29
C THR A 152 -9.54 9.74 -0.74
N GLU A 153 -10.52 10.33 -1.44
CA GLU A 153 -10.47 11.75 -1.82
C GLU A 153 -10.52 12.67 -0.60
N ARG A 154 -11.36 12.35 0.41
CA ARG A 154 -11.39 13.07 1.69
C ARG A 154 -10.04 13.02 2.40
N ASP A 155 -9.38 11.87 2.41
CA ASP A 155 -8.07 11.71 3.05
C ASP A 155 -6.97 12.47 2.31
N VAL A 156 -6.96 12.42 0.98
CA VAL A 156 -6.03 13.19 0.15
C VAL A 156 -6.18 14.69 0.41
N ASN A 157 -7.42 15.20 0.46
CA ASN A 157 -7.67 16.62 0.73
C ASN A 157 -7.20 17.02 2.13
N ARG A 158 -7.39 16.17 3.14
CA ARG A 158 -6.91 16.39 4.50
C ARG A 158 -5.38 16.47 4.55
N LEU A 159 -4.70 15.50 3.93
CA LEU A 159 -3.24 15.46 3.87
C LEU A 159 -2.67 16.66 3.08
N ALA A 160 -3.37 17.13 2.05
CA ALA A 160 -2.98 18.34 1.33
C ALA A 160 -3.03 19.58 2.22
N GLU A 161 -4.07 19.72 3.05
CA GLU A 161 -4.18 20.83 4.01
C GLU A 161 -3.10 20.73 5.10
N GLU A 162 -2.87 19.54 5.66
CA GLU A 162 -1.79 19.30 6.63
C GLU A 162 -0.42 19.67 6.05
N ASN A 163 -0.14 19.28 4.80
CA ASN A 163 1.10 19.65 4.12
C ASN A 163 1.23 21.17 3.93
N ASN A 164 0.14 21.87 3.61
CA ASN A 164 0.14 23.33 3.48
C ASN A 164 0.48 24.01 4.82
N VAL A 165 -0.07 23.51 5.93
CA VAL A 165 0.26 23.99 7.28
C VAL A 165 1.74 23.77 7.59
N VAL A 166 2.25 22.55 7.38
CA VAL A 166 3.66 22.22 7.63
C VAL A 166 4.59 23.07 6.75
N GLN A 167 4.24 23.32 5.49
CA GLN A 167 5.02 24.17 4.61
C GLN A 167 5.11 25.62 5.13
N LYS A 168 4.00 26.19 5.60
CA LYS A 168 3.99 27.53 6.21
C LYS A 168 4.84 27.59 7.48
N GLU A 169 4.78 26.55 8.31
CA GLU A 169 5.64 26.45 9.50
C GLU A 169 7.12 26.37 9.12
N LEU A 170 7.47 25.59 8.10
CA LEU A 170 8.83 25.46 7.59
C LEU A 170 9.36 26.78 7.05
N GLU A 171 8.54 27.54 6.30
CA GLU A 171 8.87 28.90 5.84
C GLU A 171 9.11 29.85 7.03
N GLY A 172 8.28 29.76 8.07
CA GLY A 172 8.46 30.52 9.31
C GLY A 172 9.77 30.19 10.03
N VAL A 173 10.09 28.91 10.16
CA VAL A 173 11.37 28.45 10.75
C VAL A 173 12.55 28.93 9.91
N ALA A 174 12.49 28.81 8.58
CA ALA A 174 13.55 29.28 7.68
C ALA A 174 13.82 30.79 7.84
N LYS A 175 12.75 31.60 7.98
CA LYS A 175 12.88 33.03 8.25
C LYS A 175 13.58 33.29 9.59
N THR A 176 13.15 32.64 10.67
CA THR A 176 13.79 32.82 11.99
C THR A 176 15.25 32.35 12.02
N MET A 177 15.58 31.31 11.27
CA MET A 177 16.96 30.84 11.12
C MET A 177 17.83 31.87 10.40
N SER A 178 17.33 32.47 9.32
CA SER A 178 18.03 33.54 8.58
C SER A 178 18.24 34.80 9.44
N GLU A 179 17.23 35.20 10.22
CA GLU A 179 17.36 36.28 11.21
C GLU A 179 18.41 35.95 12.27
N GLY A 180 18.44 34.70 12.76
CA GLY A 180 19.44 34.21 13.71
C GLY A 180 20.86 34.24 13.15
N GLN A 181 21.04 33.81 11.89
CA GLN A 181 22.33 33.86 11.19
C GLN A 181 22.82 35.30 11.02
N SER A 182 21.92 36.23 10.67
CA SER A 182 22.27 37.65 10.53
C SER A 182 22.74 38.26 11.86
N ARG A 183 22.07 37.93 12.97
CA ARG A 183 22.49 38.36 14.31
C ARG A 183 23.80 37.74 14.76
N LEU A 184 24.05 36.47 14.43
CA LEU A 184 25.33 35.83 14.71
C LEU A 184 26.47 36.54 13.97
N ALA A 185 26.28 36.87 12.68
CA ALA A 185 27.26 37.62 11.90
C ALA A 185 27.53 39.02 12.50
N GLU A 186 26.47 39.72 12.96
CA GLU A 186 26.63 41.01 13.64
C GLU A 186 27.41 40.89 14.96
N LEU A 187 27.13 39.87 15.77
CA LEU A 187 27.85 39.61 17.01
C LEU A 187 29.31 39.21 16.77
N GLU A 188 29.59 38.42 15.73
CA GLU A 188 30.95 38.07 15.34
C GLU A 188 31.75 39.32 14.94
N GLU A 189 31.15 40.23 14.16
CA GLU A 189 31.81 41.49 13.79
C GLU A 189 32.01 42.41 15.00
N LEU A 190 31.01 42.53 15.88
CA LEU A 190 31.16 43.29 17.13
C LEU A 190 32.26 42.70 18.03
N THR A 191 32.36 41.37 18.11
CA THR A 191 33.41 40.69 18.86
C THR A 191 34.78 41.00 18.26
N LYS A 192 34.91 40.96 16.93
CA LYS A 192 36.14 41.31 16.23
C LYS A 192 36.55 42.77 16.44
N VAL A 193 35.61 43.71 16.35
CA VAL A 193 35.85 45.15 16.64
C VAL A 193 36.23 45.36 18.10
N GLN A 194 35.60 44.64 19.04
CA GLN A 194 35.98 44.67 20.45
C GLN A 194 37.40 44.14 20.64
N GLU A 195 37.77 43.00 20.05
CA GLU A 195 39.13 42.45 20.10
C GLU A 195 40.17 43.42 19.55
N GLU A 196 39.87 44.11 18.44
CA GLU A 196 40.75 45.11 17.82
C GLU A 196 40.90 46.39 18.67
N SER A 197 39.87 46.79 19.41
CA SER A 197 39.85 48.03 20.21
C SER A 197 40.33 47.85 21.66
N THR A 198 40.07 46.71 22.31
CA THR A 198 40.53 46.42 23.67
C THR A 198 41.90 45.75 23.70
N GLY A 199 42.46 45.39 22.54
CA GLY A 199 43.84 44.92 22.39
C GLY A 199 44.17 43.62 23.14
N LEU A 200 43.15 42.88 23.58
CA LEU A 200 43.27 41.54 24.14
C LEU A 200 42.38 40.60 23.34
N ARG A 201 42.99 39.87 22.41
CA ARG A 201 42.37 38.72 21.77
C ARG A 201 42.13 37.63 22.82
N SER A 202 41.07 36.82 22.67
CA SER A 202 40.80 35.69 23.58
C SER A 202 42.02 34.76 23.77
N ASN A 203 42.87 34.68 22.76
CA ASN A 203 44.14 33.94 22.79
C ASN A 203 45.20 34.63 23.66
N GLU A 204 45.34 35.96 23.62
CA GLU A 204 46.27 36.73 24.43
C GLU A 204 45.87 36.70 25.92
N ALA A 205 44.57 36.75 26.23
CA ALA A 205 44.07 36.57 27.60
C ALA A 205 44.35 35.16 28.15
N ARG A 206 44.27 34.13 27.29
CA ARG A 206 44.66 32.75 27.65
C ARG A 206 46.16 32.60 27.84
N GLU A 207 46.97 33.22 26.98
CA GLU A 207 48.44 33.23 27.11
C GLU A 207 48.88 33.97 28.37
N LEU A 208 48.30 35.14 28.68
CA LEU A 208 48.56 35.85 29.93
C LEU A 208 48.16 35.04 31.17
N MET A 209 47.04 34.31 31.12
CA MET A 209 46.68 33.37 32.20
C MET A 209 47.67 32.20 32.30
N ALA A 210 48.16 31.67 31.19
CA ALA A 210 49.16 30.60 31.17
C ALA A 210 50.52 31.08 31.72
N GLU A 211 50.97 32.28 31.34
CA GLU A 211 52.17 32.92 31.88
C GLU A 211 52.03 33.21 33.38
N PHE A 212 50.86 33.68 33.83
CA PHE A 212 50.58 33.88 35.26
C PHE A 212 50.58 32.57 36.06
N ASP A 213 50.03 31.49 35.49
CA ASP A 213 50.04 30.18 36.13
C ASP A 213 51.46 29.59 36.21
N GLN A 214 52.32 29.86 35.22
CA GLN A 214 53.72 29.43 35.17
C GLN A 214 54.71 30.35 35.91
N ALA A 215 54.33 31.59 36.27
CA ALA A 215 55.22 32.54 36.94
C ALA A 215 55.82 31.97 38.25
N PRO A 216 57.15 31.74 38.31
CA PRO A 216 57.78 31.18 39.48
C PRO A 216 58.05 32.29 40.49
N TYR A 217 57.41 32.17 41.64
CA TYR A 217 57.96 32.59 42.93
C TYR A 217 58.14 34.10 43.15
N PHE A 218 57.04 34.88 43.18
CA PHE A 218 57.04 36.06 44.07
C PHE A 218 55.69 36.58 44.60
N ASP A 219 54.51 36.15 44.13
CA ASP A 219 53.26 36.65 44.74
C ASP A 219 52.16 35.60 44.88
N ILE A 220 52.34 34.73 45.88
CA ILE A 220 51.38 33.69 46.27
C ILE A 220 50.08 34.32 46.82
N ARG A 221 50.13 35.53 47.39
CA ARG A 221 48.97 36.20 47.99
C ARG A 221 48.04 36.71 46.91
N ASN A 222 48.57 37.38 45.88
CA ASN A 222 47.75 37.80 44.73
C ASN A 222 47.27 36.61 43.89
N LYS A 223 48.07 35.53 43.78
CA LYS A 223 47.63 34.29 43.12
C LYS A 223 46.45 33.61 43.83
N LEU A 224 46.42 33.61 45.16
CA LEU A 224 45.30 33.05 45.92
C LEU A 224 44.04 33.92 45.83
N THR A 225 44.18 35.24 45.91
CA THR A 225 43.06 36.18 45.77
C THR A 225 42.44 36.08 44.37
N MET A 226 43.26 35.99 43.33
CA MET A 226 42.78 35.82 41.95
C MET A 226 42.11 34.47 41.71
N ARG A 227 42.63 33.38 42.30
CA ARG A 227 41.94 32.08 42.26
C ARG A 227 40.57 32.12 42.94
N LYS A 228 40.47 32.78 44.10
CA LYS A 228 39.19 32.96 44.79
C LYS A 228 38.19 33.75 43.95
N LEU A 229 38.62 34.85 43.34
CA LEU A 229 37.77 35.66 42.45
C LEU A 229 37.35 34.87 41.20
N LYS A 230 38.26 34.06 40.63
CA LYS A 230 37.96 33.18 39.50
C LYS A 230 36.93 32.10 39.88
N ASP A 231 37.10 31.47 41.02
CA ASP A 231 36.16 30.46 41.52
C ASP A 231 34.77 31.08 41.81
N GLU A 232 34.73 32.32 42.34
CA GLU A 232 33.50 33.09 42.51
C GLU A 232 32.83 33.43 41.18
N LEU A 233 33.60 33.85 40.18
CA LEU A 233 33.11 34.13 38.84
C LEU A 233 32.54 32.87 38.18
N ASP A 234 33.27 31.75 38.23
CA ASP A 234 32.81 30.47 37.69
C ASP A 234 31.56 29.94 38.41
N TYR A 235 31.47 30.15 39.73
CA TYR A 235 30.27 29.83 40.50
C TYR A 235 29.07 30.68 40.05
N LEU A 236 29.24 31.98 39.90
CA LEU A 236 28.20 32.89 39.42
C LEU A 236 27.77 32.56 37.99
N CYS A 237 28.71 32.23 37.09
CA CYS A 237 28.42 31.79 35.73
C CYS A 237 27.65 30.46 35.70
N LYS A 238 27.96 29.50 36.59
CA LYS A 238 27.18 28.24 36.72
C LYS A 238 25.77 28.49 37.25
N GLN A 239 25.61 29.37 38.24
CA GLN A 239 24.29 29.78 38.73
C GLN A 239 23.48 30.46 37.62
N HIS A 240 24.14 31.30 36.82
CA HIS A 240 23.55 31.95 35.66
C HIS A 240 23.06 30.93 34.63
N TRP A 241 23.91 29.99 34.20
CA TRP A 241 23.56 28.98 33.19
C TRP A 241 22.40 28.07 33.59
N LEU A 242 22.33 27.70 34.88
CA LEU A 242 21.22 26.89 35.42
C LEU A 242 19.88 27.65 35.48
N ALA A 243 19.90 28.99 35.45
CA ALA A 243 18.70 29.83 35.47
C ALA A 243 18.16 30.20 34.07
N VAL A 244 18.96 30.00 33.02
CA VAL A 244 18.65 30.42 31.63
C VAL A 244 17.44 29.73 30.98
N PRO A 245 17.08 28.46 31.23
CA PRO A 245 16.00 27.83 30.45
C PRO A 245 14.56 28.28 30.75
N LYS A 246 14.30 29.07 31.81
CA LYS A 246 12.92 29.18 32.36
C LYS A 246 12.13 30.46 32.13
N SER A 247 12.63 31.49 31.44
CA SER A 247 11.82 32.45 30.66
C SER A 247 12.64 33.70 30.28
N LYS A 248 12.45 34.18 29.05
CA LYS A 248 12.96 35.49 28.60
C LYS A 248 12.51 36.66 29.49
N ARG A 249 11.38 36.52 30.20
CA ARG A 249 10.82 37.51 31.12
C ARG A 249 11.59 37.57 32.45
N ALA A 250 12.07 36.42 32.95
CA ALA A 250 12.93 36.37 34.13
C ALA A 250 14.29 37.04 33.86
N PHE A 251 14.84 36.96 32.65
CA PHE A 251 16.10 37.65 32.32
C PHE A 251 15.95 39.18 32.41
N ALA A 252 14.86 39.74 31.87
CA ALA A 252 14.60 41.18 31.96
C ALA A 252 14.37 41.64 33.41
N GLU A 253 13.59 40.88 34.20
CA GLU A 253 13.37 41.20 35.61
C GLU A 253 14.63 41.04 36.47
N GLN A 254 15.48 40.06 36.18
CA GLN A 254 16.73 39.86 36.90
C GLN A 254 17.81 40.86 36.47
N HIS A 255 17.85 41.24 35.20
CA HIS A 255 18.70 42.33 34.73
C HIS A 255 18.31 43.66 35.41
N ASP A 256 17.02 43.95 35.53
CA ASP A 256 16.53 45.12 36.28
C ASP A 256 16.86 45.04 37.78
N ARG A 257 16.74 43.86 38.41
CA ARG A 257 17.15 43.65 39.82
C ARG A 257 18.65 43.80 40.02
N TYR A 258 19.46 43.24 39.12
CA TYR A 258 20.92 43.37 39.16
C TYR A 258 21.33 44.83 38.96
N HIS A 259 20.71 45.52 38.01
CA HIS A 259 20.96 46.93 37.77
C HIS A 259 20.58 47.78 39.00
N LYS A 260 19.44 47.52 39.64
CA LYS A 260 19.03 48.15 40.90
C LYS A 260 19.98 47.85 42.04
N LEU A 261 20.45 46.61 42.16
CA LEU A 261 21.45 46.23 43.17
C LEU A 261 22.78 46.94 42.94
N MET A 262 23.27 46.99 41.70
CA MET A 262 24.49 47.71 41.34
C MET A 262 24.38 49.21 41.59
N LEU A 263 23.21 49.81 41.34
CA LEU A 263 22.93 51.20 41.71
C LEU A 263 22.92 51.39 43.24
N SER A 264 22.31 50.48 44.00
CA SER A 264 22.33 50.52 45.46
C SER A 264 23.74 50.35 46.02
N ILE A 265 24.56 49.46 45.46
CA ILE A 265 25.98 49.28 45.84
C ILE A 265 26.78 50.54 45.53
N LYS A 266 26.58 51.14 44.34
CA LYS A 266 27.22 52.40 43.96
C LYS A 266 26.81 53.54 44.88
N ASN A 267 25.53 53.62 45.25
CA ASN A 267 25.03 54.60 46.21
C ASN A 267 25.60 54.37 47.61
N PHE A 268 25.72 53.11 48.05
CA PHE A 268 26.35 52.76 49.32
C PHE A 268 27.84 53.10 49.33
N HIS A 269 28.57 52.80 48.26
CA HIS A 269 29.97 53.16 48.10
C HIS A 269 30.16 54.67 48.13
N ASN A 270 29.28 55.43 47.48
CA ASN A 270 29.30 56.89 47.51
C ASN A 270 28.92 57.45 48.89
N PHE A 271 27.99 56.80 49.61
CA PHE A 271 27.60 57.19 50.96
C PHE A 271 28.72 56.90 51.97
N ALA A 272 29.35 55.74 51.91
CA ALA A 272 30.51 55.37 52.73
C ALA A 272 31.70 56.31 52.48
N HIS A 273 31.92 56.73 51.23
CA HIS A 273 32.92 57.75 50.91
C HIS A 273 32.53 59.19 51.33
N CYS A 274 31.24 59.49 51.51
CA CYS A 274 30.79 60.77 52.06
C CYS A 274 30.84 60.79 53.60
N GLU A 275 30.59 59.67 54.28
CA GLU A 275 30.67 59.60 55.75
C GLU A 275 32.11 59.55 56.26
N ASP A 276 33.05 58.94 55.51
CA ASP A 276 34.49 59.05 55.81
C ASP A 276 35.01 60.50 55.71
N ALA A 277 34.27 61.39 55.04
CA ALA A 277 34.58 62.83 54.98
C ALA A 277 33.95 63.66 56.10
N PHE A 278 33.06 63.09 56.94
CA PHE A 278 32.32 63.85 57.96
C PHE A 278 32.40 63.27 59.39
N MET A 279 33.14 62.19 59.62
CA MET A 279 33.42 61.66 60.97
C MET A 279 34.70 62.27 61.55
N MET A 280 34.69 63.58 61.73
CA MET A 280 35.52 64.29 62.71
C MET A 280 34.67 65.42 63.30
N ASP A 281 33.59 65.07 64.00
CA ASP A 281 33.06 65.94 65.06
C ASP A 281 32.55 65.07 66.21
N ASP A 282 33.33 65.05 67.27
CA ASP A 282 33.05 64.42 68.55
C ASP A 282 31.86 65.12 69.21
N ASN A 283 30.69 64.50 69.20
CA ASN A 283 29.84 64.45 70.40
C ASN A 283 28.61 63.55 70.20
N VAL A 284 28.69 62.30 70.66
CA VAL A 284 27.51 61.49 70.96
C VAL A 284 27.36 61.45 72.48
N GLU A 285 26.69 62.45 73.04
CA GLU A 285 26.45 62.55 74.50
C GLU A 285 25.24 61.73 74.98
N ASP A 286 24.55 60.95 74.12
CA ASP A 286 23.39 60.17 74.56
C ASP A 286 23.48 58.68 74.20
N GLU A 287 24.13 57.93 75.09
CA GLU A 287 24.25 56.47 75.12
C GLU A 287 22.89 55.76 74.95
N ARG A 288 21.78 56.39 75.38
CA ARG A 288 20.44 55.81 75.25
C ARG A 288 19.93 55.82 73.81
N ALA A 289 20.26 56.84 73.02
CA ALA A 289 19.84 56.94 71.62
C ALA A 289 20.54 55.86 70.78
N LEU A 290 21.82 55.61 71.04
CA LEU A 290 22.58 54.54 70.39
C LEU A 290 22.04 53.16 70.74
N HIS A 291 21.75 52.91 72.03
CA HIS A 291 21.15 51.65 72.47
C HIS A 291 19.75 51.42 71.86
N ALA A 292 18.93 52.46 71.73
CA ALA A 292 17.64 52.38 71.08
C ALA A 292 17.77 52.05 69.58
N ALA A 293 18.73 52.67 68.88
CA ALA A 293 19.01 52.38 67.47
C ALA A 293 19.47 50.93 67.26
N VAL A 294 20.40 50.43 68.08
CA VAL A 294 20.89 49.04 68.01
C VAL A 294 19.77 48.04 68.32
N SER A 295 18.90 48.34 69.29
CA SER A 295 17.74 47.48 69.61
C SER A 295 16.76 47.38 68.44
N ASN A 296 16.49 48.50 67.75
CA ASN A 296 15.62 48.52 66.57
C ASN A 296 16.20 47.71 65.40
N VAL A 297 17.52 47.78 65.17
CA VAL A 297 18.20 46.97 64.14
C VAL A 297 18.10 45.47 64.47
N LYS A 298 18.26 45.10 65.75
CA LYS A 298 18.14 43.70 66.19
C LYS A 298 16.72 43.16 66.01
N ALA A 299 15.70 43.97 66.30
CA ALA A 299 14.31 43.61 66.07
C ALA A 299 14.00 43.44 64.56
N LEU A 300 14.52 44.33 63.72
CA LEU A 300 14.39 44.24 62.26
C LEU A 300 15.05 42.97 61.70
N LEU A 301 16.27 42.64 62.16
CA LEU A 301 16.96 41.42 61.78
C LEU A 301 16.19 40.15 62.18
N GLY A 302 15.62 40.12 63.38
CA GLY A 302 14.77 39.00 63.81
C GLY A 302 13.50 38.84 62.97
N ALA A 303 12.85 39.96 62.60
CA ALA A 303 11.69 39.95 61.71
C ALA A 303 12.05 39.47 60.28
N ILE A 304 13.23 39.84 59.78
CA ILE A 304 13.74 39.37 58.49
C ILE A 304 14.04 37.87 58.54
N GLU A 305 14.73 37.39 59.58
CA GLU A 305 15.09 35.99 59.75
C GLU A 305 13.83 35.09 59.82
N THR A 306 12.85 35.47 60.64
CA THR A 306 11.56 34.78 60.71
C THR A 306 10.82 34.78 59.37
N GLY A 307 10.85 35.89 58.64
CA GLY A 307 10.30 35.98 57.28
C GLY A 307 10.99 35.03 56.29
N PHE A 308 12.31 34.87 56.36
CA PHE A 308 13.05 33.91 55.54
C PHE A 308 12.72 32.46 55.89
N VAL A 309 12.62 32.14 57.18
CA VAL A 309 12.23 30.79 57.64
C VAL A 309 10.83 30.44 57.16
N GLN A 310 9.88 31.37 57.26
CA GLN A 310 8.52 31.17 56.79
C GLN A 310 8.47 30.94 55.28
N ARG A 311 9.12 31.80 54.47
CA ARG A 311 9.17 31.63 53.01
C ARG A 311 9.81 30.31 52.59
N LYS A 312 10.87 29.89 53.30
CA LYS A 312 11.51 28.57 53.06
C LYS A 312 10.52 27.44 53.31
N TRP A 313 9.72 27.52 54.37
CA TRP A 313 8.69 26.53 54.67
C TRP A 313 7.58 26.53 53.62
N ASP A 314 7.07 27.69 53.22
CA ASP A 314 6.04 27.83 52.19
C ASP A 314 6.51 27.25 50.85
N MET A 315 7.75 27.56 50.42
CA MET A 315 8.32 26.98 49.20
C MET A 315 8.47 25.47 49.31
N ALA A 316 8.90 24.94 50.46
CA ALA A 316 9.00 23.50 50.66
C ALA A 316 7.63 22.81 50.59
N GLN A 317 6.55 23.46 51.06
CA GLN A 317 5.19 22.94 50.90
C GLN A 317 4.74 22.94 49.45
N VAL A 318 4.98 24.02 48.71
CA VAL A 318 4.67 24.08 47.26
C VAL A 318 5.40 22.98 46.49
N ILE A 319 6.69 22.75 46.79
CA ILE A 319 7.46 21.66 46.14
C ILE A 319 6.85 20.29 46.44
N ARG A 320 6.45 20.02 47.69
CA ARG A 320 5.80 18.75 48.06
C ARG A 320 4.48 18.57 47.31
N GLN A 321 3.67 19.63 47.23
CA GLN A 321 2.40 19.60 46.52
C GLN A 321 2.61 19.32 45.02
N SER A 322 3.56 20.01 44.38
CA SER A 322 3.89 19.76 42.97
C SER A 322 4.42 18.34 42.72
N ILE A 323 5.21 17.78 43.63
CA ILE A 323 5.67 16.37 43.53
C ILE A 323 4.48 15.41 43.60
N PHE A 324 3.54 15.66 44.52
CA PHE A 324 2.33 14.85 44.65
C PHE A 324 1.45 14.90 43.39
N GLU A 325 1.29 16.09 42.80
CA GLU A 325 0.53 16.28 41.56
C GLU A 325 1.19 15.64 40.32
N LEU A 326 2.52 15.48 40.32
CA LEU A 326 3.25 14.84 39.22
C LEU A 326 3.18 13.30 39.25
N GLU A 327 2.90 12.69 40.40
CA GLU A 327 2.86 11.23 40.53
C GLU A 327 1.79 10.54 39.66
N PRO A 328 0.52 11.01 39.57
CA PRO A 328 -0.45 10.42 38.66
C PRO A 328 -0.06 10.56 37.19
N ILE A 329 0.56 11.69 36.80
CA ILE A 329 1.05 11.92 35.43
C ILE A 329 2.15 10.91 35.09
N LYS A 330 3.06 10.63 36.03
CA LYS A 330 4.10 9.63 35.88
C LYS A 330 3.53 8.21 35.76
N GLN A 331 2.49 7.89 36.52
CA GLN A 331 1.79 6.61 36.41
C GLN A 331 1.11 6.46 35.04
N GLU A 332 0.41 7.49 34.57
CA GLU A 332 -0.22 7.52 33.25
C GLU A 332 0.81 7.36 32.14
N TYR A 333 1.92 8.10 32.20
CA TYR A 333 3.03 7.99 31.25
C TYR A 333 3.57 6.55 31.17
N ASN A 334 3.75 5.88 32.31
CA ASN A 334 4.21 4.49 32.34
C ASN A 334 3.20 3.53 31.69
N VAL A 335 1.90 3.74 31.90
CA VAL A 335 0.84 2.95 31.26
C VAL A 335 0.83 3.17 29.74
N VAL A 336 0.92 4.43 29.30
CA VAL A 336 0.98 4.79 27.87
C VAL A 336 2.21 4.19 27.21
N CYS A 337 3.38 4.31 27.84
CA CYS A 337 4.62 3.67 27.38
C CYS A 337 4.49 2.14 27.30
N GLY A 338 3.83 1.52 28.28
CA GLY A 338 3.54 0.09 28.28
C GLY A 338 2.68 -0.33 27.08
N LYS A 339 1.58 0.39 26.83
CA LYS A 339 0.68 0.17 25.69
C LYS A 339 1.40 0.35 24.36
N PHE A 340 2.25 1.38 24.23
CA PHE A 340 3.04 1.63 23.02
C PHE A 340 4.02 0.48 22.73
N ARG A 341 4.77 0.01 23.74
CA ARG A 341 5.65 -1.16 23.60
C ARG A 341 4.89 -2.43 23.22
N GLN A 342 3.69 -2.62 23.76
CA GLN A 342 2.86 -3.77 23.41
C GLN A 342 2.36 -3.68 21.96
N ARG A 343 1.95 -2.50 21.50
CA ARG A 343 1.57 -2.26 20.09
C ARG A 343 2.73 -2.56 19.14
N GLN A 344 3.93 -2.07 19.42
CA GLN A 344 5.12 -2.38 18.63
C GLN A 344 5.39 -3.89 18.55
N ARG A 345 5.26 -4.63 19.66
CA ARG A 345 5.43 -6.10 19.64
C ARG A 345 4.37 -6.79 18.78
N MET A 346 3.14 -6.32 18.79
CA MET A 346 2.05 -6.87 17.96
C MET A 346 2.30 -6.58 16.48
N GLU A 347 2.70 -5.36 16.15
CA GLU A 347 3.06 -4.96 14.79
C GLU A 347 4.24 -5.77 14.26
N SER A 348 5.33 -5.93 15.02
CA SER A 348 6.46 -6.79 14.63
C SER A 348 6.09 -8.28 14.50
N ARG A 349 4.99 -8.75 15.10
CA ARG A 349 4.48 -10.12 14.86
C ARG A 349 3.67 -10.19 13.57
N ALA A 350 2.83 -9.18 13.32
CA ALA A 350 2.08 -9.05 12.09
C ALA A 350 3.01 -8.91 10.87
N ASP A 351 4.09 -8.13 10.98
CA ASP A 351 5.10 -8.01 9.93
C ASP A 351 5.77 -9.34 9.60
N ARG A 352 6.15 -10.09 10.62
CA ARG A 352 6.71 -11.44 10.43
C ARG A 352 5.71 -12.41 9.81
N GLN A 353 4.41 -12.23 10.05
CA GLN A 353 3.39 -13.03 9.38
C GLN A 353 3.28 -12.63 7.90
N ARG A 354 3.19 -11.32 7.62
CA ARG A 354 3.16 -10.80 6.24
C ARG A 354 4.38 -11.23 5.43
N GLU A 355 5.56 -11.31 6.05
CA GLU A 355 6.77 -11.81 5.40
C GLU A 355 6.65 -13.30 5.04
N ARG A 356 6.19 -14.14 5.97
CA ARG A 356 5.94 -15.56 5.68
C ARG A 356 4.93 -15.76 4.56
N ASP A 357 3.83 -14.99 4.59
CA ASP A 357 2.79 -15.08 3.56
C ASP A 357 3.34 -14.67 2.19
N ARG A 358 4.24 -13.66 2.12
CA ARG A 358 4.96 -13.29 0.89
C ARG A 358 5.91 -14.38 0.42
N GLU A 359 6.69 -14.97 1.33
CA GLU A 359 7.60 -16.06 1.01
C GLU A 359 6.86 -17.29 0.48
N ASP A 360 5.73 -17.64 1.09
CA ASP A 360 4.90 -18.76 0.64
C ASP A 360 4.25 -18.47 -0.71
N TRP A 361 3.72 -17.27 -0.92
CA TRP A 361 3.24 -16.84 -2.24
C TRP A 361 4.34 -16.88 -3.31
N ASN A 362 5.56 -16.47 -2.97
CA ASN A 362 6.68 -16.51 -3.90
C ASN A 362 7.12 -17.95 -4.22
N LYS A 363 7.04 -18.88 -3.26
CA LYS A 363 7.26 -20.31 -3.52
C LYS A 363 6.21 -20.87 -4.48
N ASP A 364 4.94 -20.52 -4.27
CA ASP A 364 3.85 -20.93 -5.15
C ASP A 364 4.03 -20.38 -6.57
N LEU A 365 4.45 -19.12 -6.69
CA LEU A 365 4.79 -18.50 -7.96
C LEU A 365 5.93 -19.24 -8.68
N MET A 366 7.04 -19.51 -7.98
CA MET A 366 8.17 -20.25 -8.55
C MET A 366 7.77 -21.67 -8.98
N ALA A 367 6.91 -22.34 -8.21
CA ALA A 367 6.39 -23.66 -8.56
C ALA A 367 5.50 -23.62 -9.82
N ALA A 368 4.65 -22.60 -9.95
CA ALA A 368 3.83 -22.40 -11.14
C ALA A 368 4.67 -22.07 -12.38
N GLU A 369 5.71 -21.23 -12.23
CA GLU A 369 6.66 -20.92 -13.31
C GLU A 369 7.42 -22.18 -13.76
N ALA A 370 7.84 -23.05 -12.83
CA ALA A 370 8.50 -24.30 -13.14
C ALA A 370 7.58 -25.28 -13.91
N ASP A 371 6.31 -25.44 -13.50
CA ASP A 371 5.32 -26.25 -14.22
C ASP A 371 5.05 -25.70 -15.63
N LEU A 372 5.00 -24.37 -15.77
CA LEU A 372 4.83 -23.72 -17.08
C LEU A 372 6.04 -23.96 -17.98
N ALA A 373 7.26 -23.87 -17.45
CA ALA A 373 8.49 -24.18 -18.18
C ALA A 373 8.54 -25.66 -18.62
N GLU A 374 8.14 -26.59 -17.75
CA GLU A 374 8.05 -28.02 -18.09
C GLU A 374 7.04 -28.26 -19.22
N LYS A 375 5.86 -27.64 -19.15
CA LYS A 375 4.84 -27.72 -20.21
C LYS A 375 5.34 -27.14 -21.52
N GLN A 376 6.05 -26.02 -21.49
CA GLN A 376 6.67 -25.42 -22.68
C GLN A 376 7.71 -26.36 -23.30
N SER A 377 8.56 -27.00 -22.50
CA SER A 377 9.53 -27.99 -22.98
C SER A 377 8.84 -29.16 -23.67
N LYS A 378 7.80 -29.73 -23.05
CA LYS A 378 7.02 -30.85 -23.63
C LYS A 378 6.36 -30.46 -24.96
N ILE A 379 5.81 -29.26 -25.06
CA ILE A 379 5.23 -28.75 -26.31
C ILE A 379 6.32 -28.60 -27.37
N SER A 380 7.48 -28.06 -27.01
CA SER A 380 8.61 -27.88 -27.94
C SER A 380 9.14 -29.22 -28.48
N GLU A 381 9.26 -30.24 -27.62
CA GLU A 381 9.67 -31.60 -28.00
C GLU A 381 8.65 -32.28 -28.93
N GLU A 382 7.35 -32.16 -28.63
CA GLU A 382 6.27 -32.71 -29.46
C GLU A 382 6.22 -32.03 -30.83
N VAL A 383 6.34 -30.69 -30.85
CA VAL A 383 6.38 -29.91 -32.11
C VAL A 383 7.61 -30.32 -32.94
N SER A 384 8.79 -30.45 -32.32
CA SER A 384 10.01 -30.87 -33.00
C SER A 384 9.89 -32.30 -33.55
N SER A 385 9.31 -33.23 -32.78
CA SER A 385 9.05 -34.60 -33.22
C SER A 385 8.13 -34.66 -34.42
N ARG A 386 7.04 -33.87 -34.42
CA ARG A 386 6.14 -33.76 -35.58
C ARG A 386 6.83 -33.16 -36.80
N PHE A 387 7.67 -32.16 -36.59
CA PHE A 387 8.45 -31.56 -37.68
C PHE A 387 9.40 -32.58 -38.31
N HIS A 388 10.11 -33.37 -37.50
CA HIS A 388 10.96 -34.45 -37.99
C HIS A 388 10.21 -35.51 -38.78
N LEU A 389 8.99 -35.90 -38.34
CA LEU A 389 8.14 -36.82 -39.10
C LEU A 389 7.77 -36.25 -40.47
N ILE A 390 7.36 -34.98 -40.52
CA ILE A 390 7.01 -34.29 -41.77
C ILE A 390 8.21 -34.24 -42.72
N VAL A 391 9.40 -33.87 -42.22
CA VAL A 391 10.61 -33.84 -43.03
C VAL A 391 10.96 -35.23 -43.56
N SER A 392 10.88 -36.27 -42.71
CA SER A 392 11.16 -37.65 -43.13
C SER A 392 10.20 -38.12 -44.24
N ASP A 393 8.92 -37.80 -44.14
CA ASP A 393 7.95 -38.17 -45.17
C ASP A 393 8.18 -37.38 -46.46
N LEU A 394 8.60 -36.12 -46.36
CA LEU A 394 8.98 -35.30 -47.51
C LEU A 394 10.20 -35.88 -48.25
N ASP A 395 11.19 -36.36 -47.50
CA ASP A 395 12.37 -37.03 -48.07
C ASP A 395 11.98 -38.32 -48.80
N LYS A 396 11.14 -39.17 -48.21
CA LYS A 396 10.60 -40.37 -48.88
C LYS A 396 9.83 -40.03 -50.16
N MET A 397 9.05 -38.95 -50.15
CA MET A 397 8.33 -38.48 -51.34
C MET A 397 9.29 -38.00 -52.42
N ASN A 398 10.37 -37.29 -52.05
CA ASN A 398 11.41 -36.86 -52.99
C ASN A 398 12.16 -38.07 -53.58
N GLU A 399 12.51 -39.07 -52.77
CA GLU A 399 13.13 -40.31 -53.24
C GLU A 399 12.22 -41.06 -54.22
N ALA A 400 10.93 -41.18 -53.91
CA ALA A 400 9.94 -41.81 -54.78
C ALA A 400 9.80 -41.05 -56.11
N ARG A 401 9.77 -39.71 -56.07
CA ARG A 401 9.78 -38.86 -57.27
C ARG A 401 11.03 -39.10 -58.11
N ASP A 402 12.20 -39.08 -57.50
CA ASP A 402 13.48 -39.24 -58.21
C ASP A 402 13.64 -40.65 -58.78
N TRP A 403 13.08 -41.67 -58.12
CA TRP A 403 12.93 -43.01 -58.67
C TRP A 403 12.02 -43.01 -59.91
N MET A 404 10.83 -42.40 -59.83
CA MET A 404 9.90 -42.29 -60.96
C MET A 404 10.54 -41.60 -62.17
N MET A 405 11.25 -40.49 -61.94
CA MET A 405 11.93 -39.74 -63.00
C MET A 405 13.01 -40.58 -63.68
N ARG A 406 13.80 -41.35 -62.92
CA ARG A 406 14.78 -42.30 -63.47
C ARG A 406 14.13 -43.40 -64.30
N THR A 407 13.03 -43.97 -63.81
CA THR A 407 12.26 -45.00 -64.52
C THR A 407 11.68 -44.47 -65.83
N MET A 408 11.05 -43.29 -65.82
CA MET A 408 10.53 -42.65 -67.03
C MET A 408 11.63 -42.36 -68.06
N LYS A 409 12.78 -41.87 -67.61
CA LYS A 409 13.94 -41.65 -68.50
C LYS A 409 14.42 -42.95 -69.13
N GLY A 410 14.49 -44.04 -68.35
CA GLY A 410 14.80 -45.38 -68.85
C GLY A 410 13.83 -45.84 -69.94
N PHE A 411 12.52 -45.60 -69.79
CA PHE A 411 11.54 -45.91 -70.83
C PHE A 411 11.73 -45.08 -72.11
N CYS A 412 12.11 -43.80 -72.00
CA CYS A 412 12.42 -42.96 -73.15
C CYS A 412 13.71 -43.41 -73.87
N ASP A 413 14.68 -43.97 -73.14
CA ASP A 413 15.96 -44.43 -73.69
C ASP A 413 15.86 -45.82 -74.38
N ILE A 414 14.75 -46.55 -74.20
CA ILE A 414 14.45 -47.74 -75.01
C ILE A 414 14.14 -47.26 -76.43
N LYS A 415 15.17 -47.18 -77.26
CA LYS A 415 15.02 -47.09 -78.72
C LYS A 415 14.20 -48.30 -79.16
N PHE A 416 12.95 -48.06 -79.57
CA PHE A 416 12.26 -49.00 -80.43
C PHE A 416 13.17 -49.20 -81.66
N PRO A 417 13.50 -50.45 -82.03
CA PRO A 417 14.11 -50.68 -83.32
C PRO A 417 13.11 -50.16 -84.34
N THR A 418 13.41 -49.01 -84.92
CA THR A 418 12.76 -48.57 -86.14
C THR A 418 13.03 -49.66 -87.16
N ASP A 419 11.99 -50.39 -87.54
CA ASP A 419 11.94 -51.20 -88.76
C ASP A 419 12.13 -50.24 -89.96
N GLU A 420 13.35 -49.74 -90.14
CA GLU A 420 13.81 -49.05 -91.37
C GLU A 420 14.56 -50.05 -92.27
N GLY A 421 14.09 -51.31 -92.30
CA GLY A 421 14.66 -52.41 -93.08
C GLY A 421 13.74 -52.98 -94.16
N LEU A 422 12.65 -52.30 -94.53
CA LEU A 422 11.74 -52.72 -95.59
C LEU A 422 11.30 -51.50 -96.42
N LEU A 423 12.25 -50.94 -97.19
CA LEU A 423 12.04 -50.19 -98.45
C LEU A 423 13.35 -49.47 -98.79
N GLU A 424 14.25 -50.12 -99.53
CA GLU A 424 14.92 -49.55 -100.71
C GLU A 424 15.94 -50.54 -101.32
N ASP A 425 15.97 -50.51 -102.65
CA ASP A 425 16.78 -51.30 -103.60
C ASP A 425 18.29 -51.02 -103.54
#